data_AF-A0A4R4A4M7-F1
#
_entry.id   AF-A0A4R4A4M7-F1
#
_cell.length_a   1.000
_cell.length_b   1.000
_cell.length_c   1.000
_cell.angle_alpha   90.00
_cell.angle_beta   90.00
_cell.angle_gamma   90.00
#
_symmetry.space_group_name_H-M   'P 1'
#
loop_
_entity.id
_entity.type
_entity.pdbx_description
1 polymer ?
#
loop_
_entity_poly.entity_id
_entity_poly.type
_entity_poly.pdbx_seq_one_letter_code
_entity_poly.pdbx_strand_id
1 'polypeptide(L)'
;MPLIYLNTAATITGLTRRTLWRYIKDGRLHPVEESGSGKARLDLGEALALCGAQLDSDEEALVLAADAGEPEAQCDLGVWLLERERPKAARDWFRLAARAGHADAMCWLGRDLLLGEGGAPDQAEGMRWLHQAAALELPLAVELVTTLLGADGEQVRASGDRQALRALLDAVERRVLLGALEATA
;
A
#
# COMPACT_ATOMS: atom_id res chain seq x y z
N MET A 1 -1.18 -26.60 0.51
CA MET A 1 -1.95 -25.65 1.33
C MET A 1 -1.06 -24.45 1.56
N PRO A 2 -1.25 -23.37 0.79
CA PRO A 2 -0.42 -22.18 0.89
C PRO A 2 -0.65 -21.47 2.23
N LEU A 3 0.45 -21.13 2.90
CA LEU A 3 0.42 -20.55 4.25
C LEU A 3 0.76 -19.08 4.21
N ILE A 4 -0.05 -18.26 4.88
CA ILE A 4 0.13 -16.81 4.98
C ILE A 4 0.25 -16.37 6.43
N TYR A 5 0.94 -15.26 6.70
CA TYR A 5 0.94 -14.67 8.03
C TYR A 5 -0.42 -14.07 8.41
N LEU A 6 -0.69 -14.03 9.71
CA LEU A 6 -1.93 -13.47 10.27
C LEU A 6 -2.21 -12.03 9.81
N ASN A 7 -1.17 -11.22 9.59
CA ASN A 7 -1.33 -9.85 9.08
C ASN A 7 -1.85 -9.84 7.63
N THR A 8 -1.36 -10.75 6.81
CA THR A 8 -1.82 -10.94 5.43
C THR A 8 -3.24 -11.49 5.42
N ALA A 9 -3.56 -12.43 6.32
CA ALA A 9 -4.93 -12.91 6.50
C ALA A 9 -5.88 -11.77 6.89
N ALA A 10 -5.48 -10.87 7.80
CA ALA A 10 -6.26 -9.68 8.14
C ALA A 10 -6.44 -8.75 6.94
N THR A 11 -5.40 -8.63 6.12
CA THR A 11 -5.43 -7.88 4.88
C THR A 11 -6.43 -8.50 3.91
N ILE A 12 -6.33 -9.77 3.52
CA ILE A 12 -7.23 -10.31 2.50
C ILE A 12 -8.70 -10.42 2.97
N THR A 13 -8.92 -10.72 4.26
CA THR A 13 -10.28 -10.95 4.78
C THR A 13 -11.03 -9.67 5.16
N GLY A 14 -10.33 -8.55 5.35
CA GLY A 14 -10.92 -7.33 5.93
C GLY A 14 -11.15 -7.40 7.44
N LEU A 15 -10.85 -8.53 8.07
CA LEU A 15 -11.00 -8.70 9.51
C LEU A 15 -9.81 -8.09 10.26
N THR A 16 -10.07 -7.60 11.47
CA THR A 16 -8.98 -7.12 12.34
C THR A 16 -8.16 -8.31 12.85
N ARG A 17 -6.86 -8.09 13.13
CA ARG A 17 -6.01 -9.08 13.82
C ARG A 17 -6.64 -9.58 15.12
N ARG A 18 -7.31 -8.70 15.86
CA ARG A 18 -8.01 -9.05 17.11
C ARG A 18 -9.13 -10.05 16.84
N THR A 19 -9.90 -9.85 15.76
CA THR A 19 -10.96 -10.77 15.35
C THR A 19 -10.37 -12.13 14.96
N LEU A 20 -9.30 -12.15 14.18
CA LEU A 20 -8.65 -13.41 13.78
C LEU A 20 -8.08 -14.15 14.99
N TRP A 21 -7.43 -13.46 15.93
CA TRP A 21 -6.97 -14.06 17.19
C TRP A 21 -8.11 -14.65 18.02
N ARG A 22 -9.27 -14.00 18.04
CA ARG A 22 -10.46 -14.55 18.70
C ARG A 22 -10.92 -15.84 18.00
N TYR A 23 -10.92 -15.88 16.67
CA TYR A 23 -11.27 -17.10 15.93
C TYR A 23 -10.30 -18.25 16.17
N ILE A 24 -9.00 -17.97 16.30
CA ILE A 24 -8.00 -18.96 16.71
C ILE A 24 -8.34 -19.49 18.12
N LYS A 25 -8.61 -18.61 19.08
CA LYS A 25 -8.96 -18.99 20.45
C LYS A 25 -10.26 -19.82 20.54
N ASP A 26 -11.24 -19.48 19.71
CA ASP A 26 -12.55 -20.13 19.67
C ASP A 26 -12.53 -21.43 18.81
N GLY A 27 -11.38 -21.83 18.24
CA GLY A 27 -11.22 -23.04 17.42
C GLY A 27 -11.82 -22.96 16.02
N ARG A 28 -12.09 -21.74 15.52
CA ARG A 28 -12.64 -21.49 14.18
C ARG A 28 -11.56 -21.29 13.11
N LEU A 29 -10.32 -21.07 13.54
CA LEU A 29 -9.13 -20.98 12.70
C LEU A 29 -8.05 -21.87 13.31
N HIS A 30 -7.31 -22.56 12.46
CA HIS A 30 -6.31 -23.54 12.89
C HIS A 30 -4.92 -23.09 12.43
N PRO A 31 -4.17 -22.34 13.26
CA PRO A 31 -2.83 -21.92 12.88
C PRO A 31 -1.89 -23.12 12.75
N VAL A 32 -1.06 -23.09 11.70
CA VAL A 32 -0.10 -24.17 11.40
C VAL A 32 1.18 -24.00 12.23
N GLU A 33 1.59 -22.76 12.49
CA GLU A 33 2.69 -22.43 13.38
C GLU A 33 2.24 -21.32 14.34
N GLU A 34 2.42 -21.53 15.65
CA GLU A 34 2.16 -20.51 16.68
C GLU A 34 3.45 -20.25 17.47
N SER A 35 4.15 -19.16 17.13
CA SER A 35 5.16 -18.58 18.03
C SER A 35 4.68 -17.20 18.50
N GLY A 36 4.84 -16.96 19.81
CA GLY A 36 4.13 -15.94 20.58
C GLY A 36 3.71 -14.65 19.84
N SER A 37 2.42 -14.35 19.90
CA SER A 37 1.71 -13.10 19.55
C SER A 37 1.87 -12.50 18.13
N GLY A 38 2.83 -12.92 17.31
CA GLY A 38 3.17 -12.19 16.08
C GLY A 38 3.44 -13.01 14.82
N LYS A 39 3.63 -14.33 14.91
CA LYS A 39 4.10 -15.16 13.79
C LYS A 39 3.15 -16.30 13.43
N ALA A 40 1.87 -16.16 13.78
CA ALA A 40 0.89 -17.18 13.42
C ALA A 40 0.75 -17.26 11.89
N ARG A 41 0.89 -18.47 11.35
CA ARG A 41 0.60 -18.75 9.93
C ARG A 41 -0.71 -19.50 9.80
N LEU A 42 -1.52 -19.08 8.84
CA LEU A 42 -2.83 -19.66 8.54
C LEU A 42 -2.80 -20.24 7.13
N ASP A 43 -3.59 -21.28 6.90
CA ASP A 43 -3.93 -21.68 5.54
C ASP A 43 -4.73 -20.57 4.86
N LEU A 44 -4.33 -20.20 3.64
CA LEU A 44 -4.98 -19.16 2.86
C LEU A 44 -6.44 -19.52 2.57
N GLY A 45 -6.73 -20.78 2.23
CA GLY A 45 -8.08 -21.26 1.95
C GLY A 45 -8.99 -21.14 3.17
N GLU A 46 -8.50 -21.49 4.36
CA GLU A 46 -9.22 -21.31 5.62
C GLU A 46 -9.52 -19.83 5.90
N ALA A 47 -8.55 -18.94 5.66
CA ALA A 47 -8.74 -17.50 5.82
C ALA A 47 -9.81 -16.95 4.85
N LEU A 48 -9.74 -17.32 3.56
CA LEU A 48 -10.71 -16.90 2.54
C LEU A 48 -12.13 -17.41 2.84
N ALA A 49 -12.25 -18.63 3.37
CA ALA A 49 -13.54 -19.20 3.78
C ALA A 49 -14.26 -18.37 4.85
N LEU A 50 -13.55 -17.55 5.65
CA LEU A 50 -14.18 -16.67 6.65
C LEU A 50 -14.98 -15.52 6.05
N CYS A 51 -14.57 -15.02 4.88
CA CYS A 51 -15.23 -13.90 4.20
C CYS A 51 -15.95 -14.32 2.91
N GLY A 52 -15.85 -15.60 2.51
CA GLY A 52 -16.39 -16.09 1.25
C GLY A 52 -15.71 -15.48 0.02
N ALA A 53 -14.52 -14.90 0.20
CA ALA A 53 -13.75 -14.37 -0.91
C ALA A 53 -13.16 -15.53 -1.73
N GLN A 54 -13.07 -15.32 -3.03
CA GLN A 54 -12.35 -16.19 -3.94
C GLN A 54 -11.29 -15.33 -4.61
N LEU A 55 -10.06 -15.85 -4.62
CA LEU A 55 -8.98 -15.29 -5.40
C LEU A 55 -8.81 -16.16 -6.64
N ASP A 56 -8.55 -15.53 -7.78
CA ASP A 56 -8.04 -16.28 -8.93
C ASP A 56 -6.55 -16.67 -8.72
N SER A 57 -5.97 -17.37 -9.70
CA SER A 57 -4.58 -17.84 -9.60
C SER A 57 -3.56 -16.70 -9.47
N ASP A 58 -3.84 -15.56 -10.09
CA ASP A 58 -2.91 -14.44 -10.17
C ASP A 58 -2.98 -13.62 -8.88
N GLU A 59 -4.19 -13.41 -8.35
CA GLU A 59 -4.42 -12.81 -7.04
C GLU A 59 -3.84 -13.66 -5.90
N GLU A 60 -3.98 -14.99 -5.97
CA GLU A 60 -3.35 -15.90 -5.01
C GLU A 60 -1.83 -15.79 -5.05
N ALA A 61 -1.23 -15.81 -6.25
CA ALA A 61 0.21 -15.67 -6.42
C ALA A 61 0.72 -14.32 -5.87
N LEU A 62 0.01 -13.22 -6.15
CA LEU A 62 0.31 -11.89 -5.65
C LEU A 62 0.31 -11.86 -4.11
N VAL A 63 -0.73 -12.40 -3.48
CA VAL A 63 -0.85 -12.45 -2.02
C VAL A 63 0.30 -13.23 -1.40
N LEU A 64 0.69 -14.35 -1.99
CA LEU A 64 1.78 -15.19 -1.48
C LEU A 64 3.15 -14.53 -1.65
N ALA A 65 3.41 -13.90 -2.79
CA ALA A 65 4.65 -13.16 -3.02
C ALA A 65 4.78 -11.95 -2.06
N ALA A 66 3.69 -11.22 -1.85
CA ALA A 66 3.66 -10.11 -0.91
C ALA A 66 3.91 -10.57 0.55
N ASP A 67 3.27 -11.68 0.96
CA ASP A 67 3.47 -12.31 2.28
C ASP A 67 4.92 -12.78 2.49
N ALA A 68 5.56 -13.26 1.41
CA ALA A 68 6.96 -13.69 1.41
C ALA A 68 7.96 -12.52 1.53
N GLY A 69 7.51 -11.28 1.36
CA GLY A 69 8.36 -10.10 1.52
C GLY A 69 8.85 -9.47 0.22
N GLU A 70 8.33 -9.88 -0.93
CA GLU A 70 8.77 -9.37 -2.23
C GLU A 70 8.30 -7.91 -2.41
N PRO A 71 9.22 -6.93 -2.55
CA PRO A 71 8.84 -5.51 -2.50
C PRO A 71 7.89 -5.07 -3.61
N GLU A 72 8.05 -5.65 -4.81
CA GLU A 72 7.16 -5.41 -5.96
C GLU A 72 5.76 -5.94 -5.69
N ALA A 73 5.63 -7.22 -5.30
CA ALA A 73 4.35 -7.81 -4.93
C ALA A 73 3.67 -7.10 -3.75
N GLN A 74 4.44 -6.59 -2.78
CA GLN A 74 3.92 -5.77 -1.69
C GLN A 74 3.37 -4.42 -2.19
N CYS A 75 4.02 -3.81 -3.18
CA CYS A 75 3.51 -2.61 -3.84
C CYS A 75 2.20 -2.91 -4.59
N ASP A 76 2.20 -3.96 -5.40
CA ASP A 76 1.05 -4.38 -6.20
C ASP A 76 -0.14 -4.79 -5.33
N LEU A 77 0.09 -5.49 -4.23
CA LEU A 77 -0.96 -5.79 -3.25
C LEU A 77 -1.51 -4.51 -2.63
N GLY A 78 -0.67 -3.49 -2.41
CA GLY A 78 -1.10 -2.17 -1.98
C GLY A 78 -2.07 -1.52 -2.99
N VAL A 79 -1.75 -1.58 -4.29
CA VAL A 79 -2.62 -1.08 -5.36
C VAL A 79 -3.94 -1.86 -5.42
N TRP A 80 -3.88 -3.18 -5.39
CA TRP A 80 -5.05 -4.07 -5.35
C TRP A 80 -5.99 -3.76 -4.17
N LEU A 81 -5.43 -3.33 -3.03
CA LEU A 81 -6.21 -2.89 -1.86
C LEU A 81 -6.85 -1.50 -2.04
N LEU A 82 -6.20 -0.58 -2.77
CA LEU A 82 -6.79 0.71 -3.09
C LEU A 82 -8.02 0.55 -4.00
N GLU A 83 -7.94 -0.32 -5.00
CA GLU A 83 -9.07 -0.64 -5.90
C GLU A 83 -10.27 -1.22 -5.13
N ARG A 84 -10.02 -1.87 -4.00
CA ARG A 84 -11.03 -2.43 -3.09
C ARG A 84 -11.44 -1.47 -1.97
N GLU A 85 -11.11 -0.19 -2.09
CA GLU A 85 -11.45 0.88 -1.13
C GLU A 85 -10.89 0.63 0.28
N ARG A 86 -9.68 0.05 0.38
CA ARG A 86 -9.02 -0.27 1.65
C ARG A 86 -7.69 0.47 1.83
N PRO A 87 -7.71 1.82 1.84
CA PRO A 87 -6.50 2.63 1.85
C PRO A 87 -5.65 2.45 3.10
N LYS A 88 -6.25 2.14 4.25
CA LYS A 88 -5.51 1.87 5.49
C LYS A 88 -4.59 0.65 5.36
N ALA A 89 -5.11 -0.43 4.76
CA ALA A 89 -4.32 -1.63 4.54
C ALA A 89 -3.27 -1.39 3.44
N ALA A 90 -3.66 -0.70 2.36
CA ALA A 90 -2.73 -0.33 1.29
C ALA A 90 -1.51 0.45 1.81
N ARG A 91 -1.72 1.45 2.67
CA ARG A 91 -0.63 2.22 3.32
C ARG A 91 0.35 1.32 4.07
N ASP A 92 -0.13 0.31 4.77
CA ASP A 92 0.75 -0.61 5.52
C ASP A 92 1.60 -1.45 4.57
N TRP A 93 1.05 -1.91 3.45
CA TRP A 93 1.78 -2.66 2.42
C TRP A 93 2.77 -1.79 1.65
N PHE A 94 2.38 -0.58 1.24
CA PHE A 94 3.31 0.39 0.65
C PHE A 94 4.46 0.70 1.59
N ARG A 95 4.21 0.78 2.91
CA ARG A 95 5.26 0.97 3.91
C ARG A 95 6.24 -0.19 4.00
N LEU A 96 5.78 -1.43 3.83
CA LEU A 96 6.69 -2.59 3.78
C LEU A 96 7.59 -2.52 2.53
N ALA A 97 7.00 -2.32 1.35
CA ALA A 97 7.71 -2.21 0.09
C ALA A 97 8.68 -1.01 0.05
N ALA A 98 8.24 0.16 0.51
CA ALA A 98 9.05 1.37 0.58
C ALA A 98 10.28 1.20 1.50
N ARG A 99 10.11 0.53 2.66
CA ARG A 99 11.22 0.21 3.56
C ARG A 99 12.22 -0.76 2.94
N ALA A 100 11.77 -1.62 2.02
CA ALA A 100 12.63 -2.52 1.27
C ALA A 100 13.29 -1.86 0.04
N GLY A 101 13.06 -0.56 -0.21
CA GLY A 101 13.71 0.19 -1.27
C GLY A 101 12.91 0.34 -2.56
N HIS A 102 11.64 -0.11 -2.61
CA HIS A 102 10.85 -0.05 -3.84
C HIS A 102 10.40 1.38 -4.16
N ALA A 103 10.85 1.93 -5.29
CA ALA A 103 10.63 3.33 -5.67
C ALA A 103 9.15 3.69 -5.83
N ASP A 104 8.36 2.88 -6.53
CA ASP A 104 6.92 3.18 -6.69
C ASP A 104 6.17 3.14 -5.37
N ALA A 105 6.43 2.16 -4.51
CA ALA A 105 5.84 2.11 -3.17
C ALA A 105 6.20 3.33 -2.31
N MET A 106 7.43 3.85 -2.41
CA MET A 106 7.79 5.13 -1.77
C MET A 106 6.95 6.28 -2.32
N CYS A 107 6.69 6.31 -3.63
CA CYS A 107 5.83 7.31 -4.27
C CYS A 107 4.37 7.20 -3.79
N TRP A 108 3.80 5.99 -3.80
CA TRP A 108 2.45 5.70 -3.30
C TRP A 108 2.30 6.08 -1.82
N LEU A 109 3.24 5.66 -0.99
CA LEU A 109 3.27 5.99 0.45
C LEU A 109 3.40 7.50 0.66
N GLY A 110 4.27 8.17 -0.10
CA GLY A 110 4.46 9.60 -0.03
C GLY A 110 3.17 10.37 -0.33
N ARG A 111 2.45 9.96 -1.38
CA ARG A 111 1.16 10.53 -1.79
C ARG A 111 0.08 10.29 -0.74
N ASP A 112 -0.03 9.06 -0.24
CA ASP A 112 -0.96 8.70 0.84
C ASP A 112 -0.71 9.53 2.11
N LEU A 113 0.55 9.71 2.52
CA LEU A 113 0.90 10.48 3.70
C LEU A 113 0.59 11.98 3.56
N LEU A 114 0.69 12.53 2.35
CA LEU A 114 0.30 13.91 2.08
C LEU A 114 -1.22 14.09 2.15
N LEU A 115 -1.98 13.15 1.59
CA LEU A 115 -3.44 13.23 1.49
C LEU A 115 -4.16 12.72 2.75
N GLY A 116 -3.59 11.75 3.44
CA GLY A 116 -4.19 11.03 4.56
C GLY A 116 -5.33 10.08 4.14
N GLU A 117 -5.17 9.30 3.07
CA GLU A 117 -6.22 8.37 2.62
C GLU A 117 -6.28 7.12 3.52
N GLY A 118 -5.10 6.56 3.83
CA GLY A 118 -4.90 5.39 4.67
C GLY A 118 -4.75 5.72 6.16
N GLY A 119 -5.03 6.95 6.58
CA GLY A 119 -4.93 7.36 7.98
C GLY A 119 -4.68 8.85 8.15
N ALA A 120 -4.15 9.25 9.31
CA ALA A 120 -3.76 10.63 9.51
C ALA A 120 -2.65 11.02 8.51
N PRO A 121 -2.75 12.20 7.87
CA PRO A 121 -1.67 12.70 7.03
C PRO A 121 -0.44 13.02 7.88
N ASP A 122 0.73 12.88 7.27
CA ASP A 122 2.02 13.32 7.79
C ASP A 122 2.81 13.91 6.61
N GLN A 123 2.71 15.23 6.45
CA GLN A 123 3.35 15.91 5.31
C GLN A 123 4.88 15.76 5.34
N ALA A 124 5.48 15.72 6.53
CA ALA A 124 6.93 15.59 6.66
C ALA A 124 7.38 14.20 6.24
N GLU A 125 6.69 13.14 6.69
CA GLU A 125 6.96 11.77 6.23
C GLU A 125 6.67 11.60 4.74
N GLY A 126 5.56 12.17 4.25
CA GLY A 126 5.18 12.09 2.85
C GLY A 126 6.23 12.68 1.91
N MET A 127 6.70 13.90 2.21
CA MET A 127 7.78 14.53 1.44
C MET A 127 9.08 13.73 1.50
N ARG A 128 9.43 13.13 2.64
CA ARG A 128 10.65 12.31 2.75
C ARG A 128 10.61 11.11 1.81
N TRP A 129 9.50 10.38 1.76
CA TRP A 129 9.37 9.23 0.86
C TRP A 129 9.37 9.65 -0.62
N LEU A 130 8.71 10.76 -0.97
CA LEU A 130 8.76 11.30 -2.34
C LEU A 130 10.18 11.71 -2.73
N HIS A 131 10.95 12.33 -1.84
CA HIS A 131 12.35 12.67 -2.10
C HIS A 131 13.21 11.42 -2.30
N GLN A 132 12.98 10.35 -1.55
CA GLN A 132 13.71 9.10 -1.73
C GLN A 132 13.35 8.43 -3.07
N ALA A 133 12.07 8.43 -3.45
CA ALA A 133 11.65 7.93 -4.76
C ALA A 133 12.24 8.76 -5.92
N ALA A 134 12.27 10.09 -5.77
CA ALA A 134 12.88 11.00 -6.75
C ALA A 134 14.40 10.81 -6.87
N ALA A 135 15.08 10.48 -5.77
CA ALA A 135 16.51 10.18 -5.77
C ALA A 135 16.84 8.85 -6.49
N LEU A 136 15.85 7.97 -6.65
CA LEU A 136 15.92 6.77 -7.50
C LEU A 136 15.48 7.05 -8.95
N GLU A 137 15.38 8.32 -9.32
CA GLU A 137 15.02 8.81 -10.67
C GLU A 137 13.63 8.37 -11.15
N LEU A 138 12.72 8.03 -10.23
CA LEU A 138 11.33 7.73 -10.60
C LEU A 138 10.67 9.00 -11.20
N PRO A 139 10.27 9.00 -12.49
CA PRO A 139 9.86 10.24 -13.18
C PRO A 139 8.68 10.94 -12.49
N LEU A 140 7.72 10.15 -12.02
CA LEU A 140 6.57 10.67 -11.29
C LEU A 140 6.99 11.35 -9.99
N ALA A 141 7.86 10.74 -9.20
CA ALA A 141 8.31 11.31 -7.93
C ALA A 141 9.13 12.59 -8.14
N VAL A 142 9.97 12.64 -9.17
CA VAL A 142 10.75 13.85 -9.52
C VAL A 142 9.80 15.03 -9.81
N GLU A 143 8.79 14.82 -10.64
CA GLU A 143 7.83 15.88 -11.00
C GLU A 143 6.96 16.28 -9.81
N LEU A 144 6.55 15.31 -8.98
CA LEU A 144 5.79 15.57 -7.75
C LEU A 144 6.59 16.42 -6.77
N VAL A 145 7.84 16.07 -6.49
CA VAL A 145 8.72 16.85 -5.60
C VAL A 145 8.91 18.26 -6.15
N THR A 146 9.21 18.40 -7.44
CA THR A 146 9.42 19.69 -8.09
C THR A 146 8.18 20.58 -7.96
N THR A 147 7.00 20.02 -8.24
CA THR A 147 5.73 20.74 -8.15
C THR A 147 5.39 21.13 -6.71
N LEU A 148 5.59 20.23 -5.74
CA LEU A 148 5.27 20.45 -4.33
C LEU A 148 6.19 21.48 -3.66
N LEU A 149 7.42 21.64 -4.14
CA LEU A 149 8.37 22.67 -3.69
C LEU A 149 8.20 24.01 -4.43
N GLY A 150 7.43 24.05 -5.52
CA GLY A 150 7.07 25.29 -6.18
C GLY A 150 6.11 26.14 -5.35
N ALA A 151 5.98 27.43 -5.69
CA ALA A 151 5.14 28.38 -4.96
C ALA A 151 3.68 27.89 -4.78
N ASP A 152 3.09 27.34 -5.84
CA ASP A 152 1.72 26.79 -5.79
C ASP A 152 1.64 25.57 -4.87
N GLY A 153 2.63 24.68 -4.92
CA GLY A 153 2.71 23.49 -4.08
C GLY A 153 2.93 23.83 -2.60
N GLU A 154 3.76 24.82 -2.29
CA GLU A 154 3.92 25.35 -0.93
C GLU A 154 2.63 25.97 -0.41
N GLN A 155 1.95 26.78 -1.23
CA GLN A 155 0.69 27.42 -0.86
C GLN A 155 -0.39 26.38 -0.57
N VAL A 156 -0.55 25.36 -1.42
CA VAL A 156 -1.54 24.29 -1.27
C VAL A 156 -1.23 23.40 -0.05
N ARG A 157 0.05 23.10 0.22
CA ARG A 157 0.42 22.34 1.43
C ARG A 157 0.18 23.14 2.71
N ALA A 158 0.47 24.44 2.69
CA ALA A 158 0.29 25.34 3.83
C ALA A 158 -1.19 25.64 4.12
N SER A 159 -2.06 25.67 3.10
CA SER A 159 -3.49 25.86 3.29
C SER A 159 -4.16 24.67 3.96
N GLY A 160 -3.55 23.49 3.90
CA GLY A 160 -4.15 22.23 4.38
C GLY A 160 -5.34 21.77 3.53
N ASP A 161 -5.56 22.39 2.36
CA ASP A 161 -6.64 22.01 1.45
C ASP A 161 -6.30 20.69 0.75
N ARG A 162 -6.87 19.61 1.30
CA ARG A 162 -6.68 18.25 0.77
C ARG A 162 -7.19 18.11 -0.66
N GLN A 163 -8.27 18.79 -1.03
CA GLN A 163 -8.84 18.65 -2.37
C GLN A 163 -7.96 19.35 -3.40
N ALA A 164 -7.48 20.55 -3.09
CA ALA A 164 -6.50 21.25 -3.92
C ALA A 164 -5.20 20.44 -4.04
N LEU A 165 -4.73 19.85 -2.93
CA LEU A 165 -3.55 19.00 -2.94
C LEU A 165 -3.75 17.76 -3.82
N ARG A 166 -4.89 17.08 -3.70
CA ARG A 166 -5.21 15.96 -4.57
C ARG A 166 -5.20 16.35 -6.05
N ALA A 167 -5.92 17.41 -6.39
CA ALA A 167 -6.00 17.89 -7.77
C ALA A 167 -4.61 18.22 -8.34
N LEU A 168 -3.72 18.79 -7.53
CA LEU A 168 -2.33 19.08 -7.91
C LEU A 168 -1.55 17.78 -8.21
N LEU A 169 -1.63 16.79 -7.32
CA LEU A 169 -0.94 15.51 -7.45
C LEU A 169 -1.45 14.72 -8.68
N ASP A 170 -2.77 14.65 -8.85
CA ASP A 170 -3.40 13.95 -9.98
C ASP A 170 -3.05 14.62 -11.33
N ALA A 171 -2.94 15.96 -11.35
CA ALA A 171 -2.53 16.70 -12.54
C ALA A 171 -1.08 16.41 -12.94
N VAL A 172 -0.19 16.25 -11.96
CA VAL A 172 1.20 15.84 -12.19
C VAL A 172 1.24 14.42 -12.75
N GLU A 173 0.54 13.48 -12.13
CA GLU A 173 0.49 12.09 -12.57
C GLU A 173 0.01 11.97 -14.02
N ARG A 174 -1.10 12.64 -14.35
CA ARG A 174 -1.62 12.68 -15.72
C ARG A 174 -0.60 13.22 -16.73
N ARG A 175 0.13 14.28 -16.38
CA ARG A 175 1.15 14.89 -17.25
C ARG A 175 2.29 13.91 -17.52
N VAL A 176 2.78 13.23 -16.49
CA VAL A 176 3.87 12.25 -16.60
C VAL A 176 3.44 11.05 -17.45
N LEU A 177 2.23 10.53 -17.23
CA LEU A 177 1.70 9.41 -18.01
C LEU A 177 1.52 9.76 -19.50
N LEU A 178 0.97 10.93 -19.80
CA LEU A 178 0.81 11.38 -21.19
C LEU A 178 2.16 11.55 -21.90
N GLY A 179 3.14 12.15 -21.22
CA GLY A 179 4.49 12.30 -21.77
C GLY A 179 5.19 10.97 -22.05
N ALA A 180 4.97 9.95 -21.20
CA ALA A 180 5.49 8.61 -21.43
C ALA A 180 4.87 7.93 -22.66
N LEU A 181 3.56 8.10 -22.88
CA LEU A 181 2.88 7.54 -24.05
C LEU A 181 3.38 8.18 -25.36
N GLU A 182 3.53 9.51 -25.38
CA GLU A 182 4.02 10.26 -26.54
C GLU A 182 5.47 9.91 -26.91
N ALA A 183 6.32 9.58 -25.94
CA ALA A 183 7.71 9.18 -26.19
C ALA A 183 7.86 7.77 -26.79
N THR A 184 6.80 6.96 -26.75
CA THR A 184 6.78 5.57 -27.26
C THR A 184 6.12 5.42 -28.63
N ALA A 185 5.60 6.51 -29.20
CA ALA A 185 4.94 6.57 -30.51
C ALA A 185 5.90 7.05 -31.62
#